data_AF-A0A9C7Z5L5-F1
#
_entry.id   AF-A0A9C7Z5L5-F1
#
_cell.length_a   1.000
_cell.length_b   1.000
_cell.length_c   1.000
_cell.angle_alpha   90.00
_cell.angle_beta   90.00
_cell.angle_gamma   90.00
#
_symmetry.space_group_name_H-M   'P 1'
#
loop_
_entity.id
_entity.type
_entity.pdbx_description
1 polymer ?
#
loop_
_entity_poly.entity_id
_entity_poly.type
_entity_poly.pdbx_seq_one_letter_code
_entity_poly.pdbx_strand_id
1 'polypeptide(L)'
;MKRAQTDGFGASKRVKGGTRMKLSGLRALVVVACAVALLSVLGLGYTVSNLETIASNELIPEISAAAGMALASSYASTMTAAALEDMAVNGRTIGLRTAASGALAILYRTKTEDELTAIITGTADPMIRAAAINSMVIYLVSTKSDKKDFKLTDYLKGLATTGKTHEMRLAAAEAYYFANRGKLKAADLEAQAAKSDSDELAYAA
;
A
#
# COMPACT_ATOMS: atom_id res chain seq x y z
N MET A 1 -72.89 -27.62 -27.67
CA MET A 1 -72.65 -28.99 -28.18
C MET A 1 -71.44 -28.99 -29.11
N LYS A 2 -70.25 -29.41 -28.62
CA LYS A 2 -69.21 -30.20 -29.30
C LYS A 2 -67.87 -30.05 -28.55
N ARG A 3 -67.27 -31.20 -28.27
CA ARG A 3 -65.96 -31.40 -27.61
C ARG A 3 -64.82 -30.92 -28.49
N ALA A 4 -63.71 -30.50 -27.87
CA ALA A 4 -62.37 -30.96 -28.24
C ALA A 4 -61.43 -30.83 -27.03
N GLN A 5 -60.85 -31.97 -26.67
CA GLN A 5 -59.82 -32.18 -25.66
C GLN A 5 -58.51 -32.34 -26.44
N THR A 6 -57.46 -31.60 -26.10
CA THR A 6 -56.08 -31.97 -26.43
C THR A 6 -55.15 -31.54 -25.31
N ASP A 7 -54.32 -32.51 -24.92
CA ASP A 7 -53.37 -32.52 -23.83
C ASP A 7 -52.15 -31.61 -24.10
N GLY A 8 -51.48 -31.17 -23.04
CA GLY A 8 -50.29 -30.32 -23.17
C GLY A 8 -49.57 -30.03 -21.86
N PHE A 9 -48.90 -31.06 -21.34
CA PHE A 9 -47.93 -31.04 -20.25
C PHE A 9 -46.85 -29.94 -20.43
N GLY A 10 -46.55 -29.14 -19.40
CA GLY A 10 -45.43 -28.19 -19.51
C GLY A 10 -45.29 -27.15 -18.39
N ALA A 11 -45.09 -27.59 -17.14
CA ALA A 11 -44.63 -26.70 -16.07
C ALA A 11 -43.18 -26.24 -16.35
N SER A 12 -43.01 -25.06 -16.97
CA SER A 12 -41.70 -24.44 -17.16
C SER A 12 -41.41 -23.44 -16.03
N LYS A 13 -40.59 -23.89 -15.05
CA LYS A 13 -39.99 -23.03 -14.03
C LYS A 13 -39.06 -22.03 -14.70
N ARG A 14 -39.40 -20.74 -14.69
CA ARG A 14 -38.45 -19.67 -15.05
C ARG A 14 -37.42 -19.50 -13.93
N VAL A 15 -36.22 -19.98 -14.22
CA VAL A 15 -35.00 -19.85 -13.42
C VAL A 15 -34.61 -18.37 -13.30
N LYS A 16 -34.36 -17.93 -12.05
CA LYS A 16 -33.71 -16.66 -11.71
C LYS A 16 -32.31 -16.62 -12.33
N GLY A 17 -32.12 -15.76 -13.33
CA GLY A 17 -30.81 -15.44 -13.89
C GLY A 17 -30.06 -14.44 -13.01
N GLY A 18 -29.49 -14.92 -11.91
CA GLY A 18 -28.40 -14.21 -11.23
C GLY A 18 -27.10 -14.54 -11.96
N THR A 19 -26.48 -13.56 -12.59
CA THR A 19 -25.21 -13.69 -13.32
C THR A 19 -24.11 -14.04 -12.31
N ARG A 20 -23.91 -15.34 -12.03
CA ARG A 20 -22.72 -15.83 -11.34
C ARG A 20 -21.51 -15.48 -12.21
N MET A 21 -20.72 -14.52 -11.77
CA MET A 21 -19.35 -14.37 -12.27
C MET A 21 -18.64 -15.70 -11.96
N LYS A 22 -18.34 -16.47 -13.01
CA LYS A 22 -17.75 -17.82 -12.87
C LYS A 22 -16.41 -17.67 -12.14
N LEU A 23 -16.21 -18.45 -11.07
CA LEU A 23 -14.97 -18.47 -10.26
C LEU A 23 -13.68 -18.62 -11.08
N SER A 24 -13.76 -19.08 -12.33
CA SER A 24 -12.65 -19.15 -13.28
C SER A 24 -12.10 -17.78 -13.68
N GLY A 25 -12.95 -16.74 -13.77
CA GLY A 25 -12.53 -15.39 -14.16
C GLY A 25 -11.72 -14.69 -13.09
N LEU A 26 -12.13 -14.83 -11.82
CA LEU A 26 -11.42 -14.23 -10.68
C LEU A 26 -10.05 -14.88 -10.47
N ARG A 27 -9.97 -16.21 -10.60
CA ARG A 27 -8.69 -16.94 -10.51
C ARG A 27 -7.75 -16.60 -11.67
N ALA A 28 -8.28 -16.45 -12.89
CA ALA A 28 -7.47 -16.02 -14.04
C ALA A 28 -6.95 -14.59 -13.85
N LEU A 29 -7.76 -13.68 -13.32
CA LEU A 29 -7.37 -12.29 -13.07
C LEU A 29 -6.28 -12.18 -11.99
N VAL A 30 -6.42 -12.92 -10.89
CA VAL A 30 -5.38 -13.00 -9.84
C VAL A 30 -4.08 -13.58 -10.39
N VAL A 31 -4.15 -14.63 -11.23
CA VAL A 31 -2.97 -15.22 -11.86
C VAL A 31 -2.31 -14.25 -12.84
N VAL A 32 -3.07 -13.47 -13.60
CA VAL A 32 -2.53 -12.44 -14.51
C VAL A 32 -1.91 -11.28 -13.74
N ALA A 33 -2.54 -10.80 -12.67
CA ALA A 33 -1.96 -9.76 -11.82
C ALA A 33 -0.67 -10.23 -11.15
N CYS A 34 -0.64 -11.46 -10.62
CA CYS A 34 0.57 -12.08 -10.09
C CYS A 34 1.63 -12.30 -11.18
N ALA A 35 1.25 -12.69 -12.40
CA ALA A 35 2.17 -12.87 -13.51
C ALA A 35 2.76 -11.53 -13.96
N VAL A 36 1.97 -10.47 -14.08
CA VAL A 36 2.50 -9.13 -14.40
C VAL A 36 3.41 -8.63 -13.28
N ALA A 37 3.04 -8.81 -12.01
CA ALA A 37 3.91 -8.49 -10.88
C ALA A 37 5.22 -9.30 -10.91
N LEU A 38 5.15 -10.62 -11.13
CA LEU A 38 6.31 -11.51 -11.21
C LEU A 38 7.20 -11.22 -12.43
N LEU A 39 6.64 -11.02 -13.62
CA LEU A 39 7.39 -10.70 -14.83
C LEU A 39 8.00 -9.30 -14.77
N SER A 40 7.33 -8.33 -14.13
CA SER A 40 7.86 -6.98 -13.93
C SER A 40 9.01 -6.95 -12.92
N VAL A 41 8.96 -7.79 -11.89
CA VAL A 41 10.04 -7.94 -10.89
C VAL A 41 11.23 -8.74 -11.43
N LEU A 42 11.02 -9.68 -12.34
CA LEU A 42 12.08 -10.54 -12.89
C LEU A 42 12.81 -9.95 -14.11
N GLY A 43 12.44 -8.76 -14.59
CA GLY A 43 13.08 -8.13 -15.76
C GLY A 43 12.92 -8.93 -17.07
N LEU A 44 12.06 -9.96 -17.08
CA LEU A 44 11.81 -10.83 -18.22
C LEU A 44 10.64 -10.26 -19.03
N GLY A 45 10.90 -9.21 -19.82
CA GLY A 45 10.11 -8.91 -21.02
C GLY A 45 9.35 -7.59 -21.09
N TYR A 46 9.27 -6.79 -20.02
CA TYR A 46 8.63 -5.47 -20.07
C TYR A 46 9.65 -4.34 -20.03
N THR A 47 9.62 -3.45 -21.03
CA THR A 47 10.42 -2.21 -21.03
C THR A 47 9.76 -1.15 -20.13
N VAL A 48 10.52 -0.11 -19.74
CA VAL A 48 9.99 1.06 -19.03
C VAL A 48 8.76 1.62 -19.76
N SER A 49 8.82 1.75 -21.09
CA SER A 49 7.70 2.23 -21.90
C SER A 49 6.46 1.33 -21.84
N ASN A 50 6.64 -0.01 -21.78
CA ASN A 50 5.51 -0.91 -21.60
C ASN A 50 4.85 -0.72 -20.23
N LEU A 51 5.66 -0.58 -19.18
CA LEU A 51 5.17 -0.35 -17.83
C LEU A 51 4.46 1.01 -17.72
N GLU A 52 5.00 2.07 -18.34
CA GLU A 52 4.36 3.38 -18.41
C GLU A 52 3.00 3.30 -19.12
N THR A 53 2.92 2.50 -20.19
CA THR A 53 1.65 2.26 -20.90
C THR A 53 0.63 1.57 -20.01
N ILE A 54 1.04 0.55 -19.24
CA ILE A 54 0.16 -0.18 -18.31
C ILE A 54 -0.25 0.72 -17.13
N ALA A 55 0.70 1.45 -16.54
CA ALA A 55 0.44 2.35 -15.44
C ALA A 55 -0.51 3.48 -15.87
N SER A 56 -0.31 4.06 -17.05
CA SER A 56 -1.10 5.20 -17.55
C SER A 56 -2.48 4.82 -18.11
N ASN A 57 -2.64 3.57 -18.56
CA ASN A 57 -3.91 3.03 -19.08
C ASN A 57 -4.44 1.98 -18.11
N GLU A 58 -5.01 2.48 -17.00
CA GLU A 58 -5.57 1.68 -15.92
C GLU A 58 -6.79 0.86 -16.41
N LEU A 59 -6.53 -0.35 -16.88
CA LEU A 59 -7.58 -1.32 -17.18
C LEU A 59 -8.01 -2.07 -15.91
N ILE A 60 -7.05 -2.39 -15.05
CA ILE A 60 -7.22 -3.05 -13.76
C ILE A 60 -6.33 -2.31 -12.75
N PRO A 61 -6.90 -1.73 -11.67
CA PRO A 61 -6.15 -0.93 -10.70
C PRO A 61 -4.93 -1.65 -10.11
N GLU A 62 -5.06 -2.93 -9.77
CA GLU A 62 -3.99 -3.72 -9.16
C GLU A 62 -2.83 -3.96 -10.14
N ILE A 63 -3.14 -4.16 -11.42
CA ILE A 63 -2.12 -4.32 -12.47
C ILE A 63 -1.42 -2.97 -12.73
N SER A 64 -2.18 -1.87 -12.73
CA SER A 64 -1.64 -0.51 -12.86
C SER A 64 -0.70 -0.18 -11.69
N ALA A 65 -1.12 -0.46 -10.45
CA ALA A 65 -0.31 -0.30 -9.25
C ALA A 65 0.96 -1.16 -9.29
N ALA A 66 0.86 -2.42 -9.72
CA ALA A 66 2.01 -3.29 -9.88
C ALA A 66 3.03 -2.77 -10.91
N ALA A 67 2.55 -2.28 -12.07
CA ALA A 67 3.41 -1.61 -13.04
C ALA A 67 4.05 -0.34 -12.45
N GLY A 68 3.29 0.42 -11.65
CA GLY A 68 3.78 1.57 -10.93
C GLY A 68 4.93 1.23 -9.97
N MET A 69 4.77 0.18 -9.16
CA MET A 69 5.84 -0.30 -8.27
C MET A 69 7.10 -0.67 -9.04
N ALA A 70 6.96 -1.30 -10.22
CA ALA A 70 8.09 -1.65 -11.07
C ALA A 70 8.78 -0.43 -11.72
N LEU A 71 8.06 0.67 -11.94
CA LEU A 71 8.59 1.92 -12.49
C LEU A 71 9.38 2.77 -11.48
N ALA A 72 9.15 2.58 -10.17
CA ALA A 72 9.66 3.47 -9.12
C ALA A 72 11.17 3.77 -9.23
N SER A 73 12.01 2.75 -9.44
CA SER A 73 13.46 2.93 -9.58
C SER A 73 13.85 3.71 -10.84
N SER A 74 13.15 3.50 -11.95
CA SER A 74 13.39 4.26 -13.18
C SER A 74 13.00 5.72 -12.98
N TYR A 75 11.85 5.98 -12.37
CA TYR A 75 11.38 7.34 -12.10
C TYR A 75 12.29 8.08 -11.12
N ALA A 76 12.78 7.39 -10.08
CA ALA A 76 13.73 7.97 -9.14
C ALA A 76 15.06 8.40 -9.80
N SER A 77 15.45 7.76 -10.91
CA SER A 77 16.70 8.10 -11.61
C SER A 77 16.52 9.12 -12.73
N THR A 78 15.31 9.26 -13.28
CA THR A 78 15.06 10.11 -14.46
C THR A 78 14.23 11.36 -14.18
N MET A 79 13.51 11.44 -13.07
CA MET A 79 12.59 12.54 -12.74
C MET A 79 13.06 13.38 -11.56
N THR A 80 12.61 14.64 -11.52
CA THR A 80 12.86 15.54 -10.39
C THR A 80 11.89 15.27 -9.24
N ALA A 81 12.29 15.58 -8.00
CA ALA A 81 11.43 15.43 -6.84
C ALA A 81 10.10 16.20 -6.98
N ALA A 82 10.13 17.43 -7.50
CA ALA A 82 8.91 18.24 -7.70
C ALA A 82 7.93 17.58 -8.71
N ALA A 83 8.43 16.99 -9.79
CA ALA A 83 7.58 16.29 -10.76
C ALA A 83 6.98 15.00 -10.16
N LEU A 84 7.74 14.31 -9.30
CA LEU A 84 7.25 13.13 -8.59
C LEU A 84 6.22 13.51 -7.50
N GLU A 85 6.41 14.61 -6.79
CA GLU A 85 5.44 15.11 -5.82
C GLU A 85 4.11 15.46 -6.49
N ASP A 86 4.15 16.20 -7.61
CA ASP A 86 2.95 16.49 -8.39
C ASP A 86 2.28 15.21 -8.91
N MET A 87 3.05 14.27 -9.46
CA MET A 87 2.51 13.01 -9.98
C MET A 87 1.96 12.10 -8.87
N ALA A 88 2.54 12.10 -7.67
CA ALA A 88 2.04 11.32 -6.54
C ALA A 88 0.65 11.79 -6.09
N VAL A 89 0.39 13.10 -6.19
CA VAL A 89 -0.89 13.71 -5.79
C VAL A 89 -1.91 13.70 -6.94
N ASN A 90 -1.47 14.15 -8.12
CA ASN A 90 -2.33 14.46 -9.26
C ASN A 90 -2.26 13.42 -10.39
N GLY A 91 -1.44 12.38 -10.26
CA GLY A 91 -1.32 11.32 -11.25
C GLY A 91 -2.68 10.71 -11.58
N ARG A 92 -3.01 10.61 -12.86
CA ARG A 92 -4.36 10.23 -13.32
C ARG A 92 -4.79 8.84 -12.83
N THR A 93 -3.86 7.90 -12.79
CA THR A 93 -4.09 6.48 -12.44
C THR A 93 -3.40 6.13 -11.13
N ILE A 94 -3.83 5.04 -10.50
CA ILE A 94 -3.17 4.53 -9.31
C ILE A 94 -1.72 4.13 -9.62
N GLY A 95 -1.45 3.53 -10.79
CA GLY A 95 -0.09 3.17 -11.19
C GLY A 95 0.88 4.33 -11.25
N LEU A 96 0.45 5.48 -11.79
CA LEU A 96 1.30 6.68 -11.84
C LEU A 96 1.57 7.23 -10.44
N ARG A 97 0.53 7.31 -9.60
CA ARG A 97 0.69 7.76 -8.21
C ARG A 97 1.59 6.82 -7.41
N THR A 98 1.46 5.50 -7.60
CA THR A 98 2.30 4.48 -6.98
C THR A 98 3.76 4.55 -7.47
N ALA A 99 3.98 4.74 -8.77
CA ALA A 99 5.34 4.92 -9.31
C ALA A 99 6.03 6.14 -8.69
N ALA A 100 5.30 7.26 -8.64
CA ALA A 100 5.82 8.51 -8.12
C ALA A 100 6.09 8.45 -6.62
N SER A 101 5.15 7.93 -5.83
CA SER A 101 5.33 7.73 -4.38
C SER A 101 6.48 6.76 -4.08
N GLY A 102 6.58 5.66 -4.82
CA GLY A 102 7.70 4.71 -4.70
C GLY A 102 9.05 5.34 -5.06
N ALA A 103 9.09 6.18 -6.10
CA ALA A 103 10.29 6.92 -6.48
C ALA A 103 10.70 7.94 -5.41
N LEU A 104 9.75 8.69 -4.84
CA LEU A 104 9.99 9.57 -3.70
C LEU A 104 10.55 8.80 -2.51
N ALA A 105 10.01 7.63 -2.19
CA ALA A 105 10.52 6.79 -1.11
C ALA A 105 11.97 6.34 -1.33
N ILE A 106 12.39 6.14 -2.59
CA ILE A 106 13.79 5.86 -2.95
C ILE A 106 14.65 7.11 -2.72
N LEU A 107 14.21 8.27 -3.22
CA LEU A 107 14.94 9.54 -3.06
C LEU A 107 15.08 9.95 -1.60
N TYR A 108 14.07 9.68 -0.78
CA TYR A 108 14.05 10.04 0.63
C TYR A 108 14.97 9.17 1.49
N ARG A 109 15.62 8.13 0.95
CA ARG A 109 16.62 7.34 1.70
C ARG A 109 17.90 8.11 2.01
N THR A 110 18.19 9.17 1.26
CA THR A 110 19.40 10.00 1.44
C THR A 110 19.12 11.30 2.19
N LYS A 111 17.86 11.55 2.56
CA LYS A 111 17.46 12.74 3.34
C LYS A 111 17.89 12.61 4.80
N THR A 112 18.15 13.75 5.43
CA THR A 112 18.45 13.82 6.85
C THR A 112 17.19 13.61 7.72
N GLU A 113 17.39 13.37 9.01
CA GLU A 113 16.31 13.30 10.00
C GLU A 113 15.45 14.57 9.99
N ASP A 114 16.07 15.76 9.95
CA ASP A 114 15.37 17.04 9.94
C ASP A 114 14.51 17.20 8.68
N GLU A 115 15.04 16.84 7.51
CA GLU A 115 14.29 16.89 6.26
C GLU A 115 13.10 15.93 6.27
N LEU A 116 13.30 14.70 6.75
CA LEU A 116 12.22 13.70 6.84
C LEU A 116 11.16 14.11 7.86
N THR A 117 11.58 14.69 8.99
CA THR A 117 10.67 15.19 10.03
C THR A 117 9.81 16.33 9.47
N ALA A 118 10.42 17.25 8.73
CA ALA A 118 9.70 18.33 8.06
C ALA A 118 8.67 17.81 7.05
N ILE A 119 9.00 16.76 6.29
CA ILE A 119 8.07 16.12 5.34
C ILE A 119 6.93 15.44 6.11
N ILE A 120 7.26 14.48 6.99
CA ILE A 120 6.27 13.56 7.56
C ILE A 120 5.33 14.24 8.55
N THR A 121 5.76 15.32 9.22
CA THR A 121 4.93 16.10 10.17
C THR A 121 4.39 17.41 9.58
N GLY A 122 4.79 17.74 8.34
CA GLY A 122 4.48 18.98 7.66
C GLY A 122 3.09 19.02 7.03
N THR A 123 2.92 19.97 6.10
CA THR A 123 1.67 20.17 5.34
C THR A 123 1.68 19.50 3.97
N ALA A 124 2.72 18.72 3.65
CA ALA A 124 2.77 17.94 2.42
C ALA A 124 1.56 17.01 2.33
N ASP A 125 1.10 16.70 1.12
CA ASP A 125 -0.02 15.78 0.89
C ASP A 125 0.23 14.42 1.58
N PRO A 126 -0.80 13.75 2.15
CA PRO A 126 -0.64 12.42 2.75
C PRO A 126 0.16 11.42 1.90
N MET A 127 0.00 11.43 0.57
CA MET A 127 0.76 10.53 -0.32
C MET A 127 2.26 10.85 -0.37
N ILE A 128 2.64 12.12 -0.24
CA ILE A 128 4.03 12.54 -0.15
C ILE A 128 4.60 12.18 1.22
N ARG A 129 3.83 12.40 2.29
CA ARG A 129 4.23 12.01 3.66
C ARG A 129 4.42 10.51 3.79
N ALA A 130 3.56 9.72 3.14
CA ALA A 130 3.64 8.26 3.17
C ALA A 130 4.96 7.74 2.58
N ALA A 131 5.50 8.41 1.55
CA ALA A 131 6.79 8.05 0.98
C ALA A 131 7.97 8.18 1.98
N ALA A 132 7.82 8.99 3.03
CA ALA A 132 8.85 9.18 4.05
C ALA A 132 8.84 8.14 5.18
N ILE A 133 7.78 7.31 5.29
CA ILE A 133 7.59 6.38 6.41
C ILE A 133 8.80 5.46 6.60
N ASN A 134 9.19 4.71 5.56
CA ASN A 134 10.29 3.75 5.65
C ASN A 134 11.62 4.39 6.06
N SER A 135 11.94 5.55 5.49
CA SER A 135 13.16 6.29 5.87
C SER A 135 13.07 6.78 7.31
N MET A 136 11.90 7.27 7.74
CA MET A 136 11.69 7.73 9.11
C MET A 136 11.81 6.57 10.13
N VAL A 137 11.30 5.38 9.81
CA VAL A 137 11.46 4.18 10.64
C VAL A 137 12.94 3.92 10.92
N ILE A 138 13.81 4.01 9.90
CA ILE A 138 15.26 3.79 10.06
C ILE A 138 15.87 4.78 11.07
N TYR A 139 15.47 6.05 11.02
CA TYR A 139 15.93 7.04 12.01
C TYR A 139 15.38 6.76 13.40
N LEU A 140 14.07 6.52 13.51
CA LEU A 140 13.37 6.28 14.76
C LEU A 140 13.93 5.09 15.54
N VAL A 141 14.27 3.98 14.86
CA VAL A 141 14.86 2.81 15.54
C VAL A 141 16.28 3.05 16.07
N SER A 142 16.94 4.11 15.58
CA SER A 142 18.29 4.50 15.98
C SER A 142 18.32 5.64 17.00
N THR A 143 17.17 6.22 17.36
CA THR A 143 17.08 7.37 18.25
C THR A 143 17.71 7.10 19.62
N LYS A 144 18.52 8.04 20.09
CA LYS A 144 19.15 8.03 21.41
C LYS A 144 18.86 9.34 22.13
N SER A 145 18.93 9.32 23.45
CA SER A 145 18.82 10.52 24.27
C SER A 145 19.69 10.39 25.51
N ASP A 146 20.32 11.49 25.92
CA ASP A 146 21.12 11.57 27.15
C ASP A 146 20.25 11.68 28.42
N LYS A 147 18.91 11.76 28.27
CA LYS A 147 17.99 11.75 29.39
C LYS A 147 18.09 10.41 30.13
N LYS A 148 18.35 10.49 31.44
CA LYS A 148 18.55 9.32 32.32
C LYS A 148 17.43 8.27 32.24
N ASP A 149 16.19 8.71 32.03
CA ASP A 149 15.01 7.84 32.00
C ASP A 149 14.51 7.56 30.57
N PHE A 150 15.31 7.86 29.55
CA PHE A 150 14.91 7.59 28.17
C PHE A 150 14.83 6.09 27.91
N LYS A 151 13.67 5.66 27.43
CA LYS A 151 13.45 4.34 26.87
C LYS A 151 12.95 4.49 25.46
N LEU A 152 13.70 3.97 24.49
CA LEU A 152 13.34 4.03 23.08
C LEU A 152 11.91 3.49 22.83
N THR A 153 11.56 2.38 23.45
CA THR A 153 10.23 1.77 23.30
C THR A 153 9.09 2.68 23.78
N ASP A 154 9.30 3.40 24.88
CA ASP A 154 8.28 4.30 25.45
C ASP A 154 8.15 5.55 24.59
N TYR A 155 9.28 6.07 24.08
CA TYR A 155 9.31 7.15 23.11
C TYR A 155 8.56 6.80 21.82
N LEU A 156 8.86 5.64 21.21
CA LEU A 156 8.21 5.19 19.98
C LEU A 156 6.72 4.95 20.18
N LYS A 157 6.33 4.32 21.30
CA LYS A 157 4.90 4.12 21.62
C LYS A 157 4.16 5.44 21.85
N GLY A 158 4.81 6.41 22.49
CA GLY A 158 4.26 7.76 22.67
C GLY A 158 4.06 8.48 21.33
N LEU A 159 5.03 8.39 20.42
CA LEU A 159 4.89 8.93 19.07
C LEU A 159 3.83 8.21 18.25
N ALA A 160 3.70 6.89 18.38
CA ALA A 160 2.69 6.12 17.67
C ALA A 160 1.25 6.50 18.08
N THR A 161 1.06 7.02 19.29
CA THR A 161 -0.26 7.43 19.79
C THR A 161 -0.53 8.93 19.59
N THR A 162 0.49 9.78 19.73
CA THR A 162 0.32 11.24 19.77
C THR A 162 0.99 11.99 18.62
N GLY A 163 1.64 11.27 17.70
CA GLY A 163 2.30 11.84 16.53
C GLY A 163 1.34 12.72 15.71
N LYS A 164 1.87 13.86 15.24
CA LYS A 164 1.10 14.93 14.61
C LYS A 164 0.32 14.48 13.38
N THR A 165 0.90 13.59 12.58
CA THR A 165 0.31 13.05 11.35
C THR A 165 0.14 11.55 11.47
N HIS A 166 -0.78 11.00 10.68
CA HIS A 166 -0.96 9.56 10.57
C HIS A 166 0.35 8.86 10.19
N GLU A 167 1.09 9.40 9.22
CA GLU A 167 2.32 8.79 8.71
C GLU A 167 3.44 8.80 9.76
N MET A 168 3.53 9.83 10.61
CA MET A 168 4.46 9.85 11.74
C MET A 168 4.08 8.81 12.79
N ARG A 169 2.79 8.67 13.10
CA ARG A 169 2.30 7.64 14.03
C ARG A 169 2.58 6.24 13.51
N LEU A 170 2.34 6.01 12.21
CA LEU A 170 2.60 4.73 11.56
C LEU A 170 4.10 4.40 11.54
N ALA A 171 4.97 5.34 11.15
CA ALA A 171 6.42 5.14 11.22
C ALA A 171 6.89 4.80 12.65
N ALA A 172 6.32 5.47 13.66
CA ALA A 172 6.65 5.17 15.06
C ALA A 172 6.12 3.82 15.54
N ALA A 173 4.93 3.39 15.08
CA ALA A 173 4.37 2.08 15.37
C ALA A 173 5.24 0.95 14.76
N GLU A 174 5.61 1.08 13.49
CA GLU A 174 6.52 0.14 12.82
C GLU A 174 7.88 0.07 13.51
N ALA A 175 8.45 1.23 13.88
CA ALA A 175 9.69 1.29 14.64
C ALA A 175 9.56 0.64 16.03
N TYR A 176 8.42 0.81 16.71
CA TYR A 176 8.15 0.19 18.01
C TYR A 176 8.18 -1.34 17.94
N TYR A 177 7.50 -1.93 16.96
CA TYR A 177 7.51 -3.39 16.77
C TYR A 177 8.87 -3.88 16.29
N PHE A 178 9.54 -3.13 15.41
CA PHE A 178 10.91 -3.47 15.01
C PHE A 178 11.87 -3.52 16.21
N ALA A 179 11.79 -2.54 17.12
CA ALA A 179 12.62 -2.49 18.33
C ALA A 179 12.29 -3.60 19.34
N ASN A 180 11.06 -4.13 19.32
CA ASN A 180 10.58 -5.17 20.24
C ASN A 180 10.48 -6.58 19.63
N ARG A 181 10.84 -6.77 18.36
CA ARG A 181 10.66 -8.05 17.64
C ARG A 181 11.27 -9.29 18.30
N GLY A 182 12.32 -9.11 19.11
CA GLY A 182 12.94 -10.20 19.88
C GLY A 182 12.30 -10.51 21.22
N LYS A 183 11.32 -9.69 21.65
CA LYS A 183 10.68 -9.75 22.98
C LYS A 183 9.21 -10.13 22.91
N LEU A 184 8.51 -9.71 21.86
CA LEU A 184 7.08 -9.95 21.67
C LEU A 184 6.83 -11.36 21.12
N LYS A 185 5.87 -12.07 21.71
CA LYS A 185 5.36 -13.34 21.21
C LYS A 185 4.10 -13.13 20.38
N ALA A 186 3.70 -14.14 19.60
CA ALA A 186 2.49 -14.08 18.78
C ALA A 186 1.24 -13.65 19.58
N ALA A 187 1.05 -14.20 20.78
CA ALA A 187 -0.07 -13.82 21.65
C ALA A 187 -0.03 -12.35 22.09
N ASP A 188 1.17 -11.76 22.25
CA ASP A 188 1.30 -10.33 22.59
C ASP A 188 0.92 -9.44 21.41
N LEU A 189 1.25 -9.87 20.18
CA LEU A 189 0.88 -9.18 18.94
C LEU A 189 -0.62 -9.25 18.68
N GLU A 190 -1.22 -10.45 18.81
CA GLU A 190 -2.67 -10.63 18.68
C GLU A 190 -3.47 -9.78 19.68
N ALA A 191 -3.00 -9.69 20.93
CA ALA A 191 -3.63 -8.86 21.95
C ALA A 191 -3.53 -7.36 21.59
N GLN A 192 -2.38 -6.93 21.07
CA GLN A 192 -2.18 -5.54 20.66
C GLN A 192 -2.99 -5.18 19.41
N ALA A 193 -3.05 -6.06 18.40
CA ALA A 193 -3.90 -5.88 17.22
C ALA A 193 -5.39 -5.71 17.59
N ALA A 194 -5.85 -6.35 18.67
CA ALA A 194 -7.25 -6.27 19.12
C ALA A 194 -7.55 -5.11 20.09
N LYS A 195 -6.57 -4.67 20.90
CA LYS A 195 -6.76 -3.71 22.01
C LYS A 195 -5.60 -2.73 22.14
N SER A 196 -5.22 -2.13 21.03
CA SER A 196 -4.15 -1.14 20.97
C SER A 196 -4.59 0.25 21.46
N ASP A 197 -3.61 1.05 21.88
CA ASP A 197 -3.78 2.46 22.24
C ASP A 197 -3.96 3.39 21.02
N SER A 198 -3.78 2.89 19.79
CA SER A 198 -4.01 3.61 18.51
C SER A 198 -4.22 2.66 17.33
N ASP A 199 -4.87 3.15 16.26
CA ASP A 199 -5.08 2.38 15.03
C ASP A 199 -3.76 2.00 14.35
N GLU A 200 -2.74 2.87 14.40
CA GLU A 200 -1.44 2.60 13.78
C GLU A 200 -0.67 1.49 14.50
N LEU A 201 -0.73 1.44 15.83
CA LEU A 201 -0.18 0.31 16.61
C LEU A 201 -0.97 -0.98 16.35
N ALA A 202 -2.29 -0.92 16.19
CA ALA A 202 -3.10 -2.09 15.85
C ALA A 202 -2.74 -2.64 14.45
N TYR A 203 -2.52 -1.74 13.50
CA TYR A 203 -2.15 -2.07 12.12
C TYR A 203 -0.76 -2.69 12.02
N ALA A 204 0.20 -2.21 12.82
CA ALA A 204 1.59 -2.67 12.76
C ALA A 204 1.88 -3.95 13.57
N ALA A 205 0.97 -4.38 14.46
CA ALA A 205 1.07 -5.57 15.29
C ALA A 205 0.83 -6.87 14.50
#